data_AF-A0AAV5FBA7-F1
#
_entry.id   AF-A0AAV5FBA7-F1
#
_cell.length_a   1.000
_cell.length_b   1.000
_cell.length_c   1.000
_cell.angle_alpha   90.00
_cell.angle_beta   90.00
_cell.angle_gamma   90.00
#
_symmetry.space_group_name_H-M   'P 1'
#
loop_
_entity.id
_entity.type
_entity.pdbx_description
1 polymer ?
#
loop_
_entity_poly.entity_id
_entity_poly.type
_entity_poly.pdbx_seq_one_letter_code
_entity_poly.pdbx_strand_id
1 'polypeptide(L)' 'MLWGHRNSCVFEGSSPSLSVLLRLLADEHHLWCLAGAKGLRALDVAQIVRAG' A
#
# COMPACT_ATOMS: atom_id res chain seq x y z
N MET A 1 5.24 3.15 5.14
CA MET A 1 4.03 3.89 5.56
C MET A 1 2.81 2.98 5.79
N LEU A 2 2.57 1.96 4.96
CA LEU A 2 1.47 1.00 5.14
C LEU A 2 1.52 0.28 6.50
N TRP A 3 2.70 -0.19 6.88
CA TRP A 3 2.97 -0.76 8.20
C TRP A 3 2.60 0.20 9.35
N GLY A 4 2.87 1.49 9.17
CA GLY A 4 2.54 2.52 10.16
C GLY A 4 1.04 2.70 10.34
N HIS A 5 0.26 2.75 9.24
CA HIS A 5 -1.20 2.83 9.34
C HIS A 5 -1.80 1.59 10.00
N ARG A 6 -1.32 0.39 9.65
CA ARG A 6 -1.73 -0.85 10.32
C ARG A 6 -1.47 -0.78 11.82
N ASN A 7 -0.28 -0.36 12.22
CA ASN A 7 0.07 -0.24 13.63
C ASN A 7 -0.79 0.79 14.35
N SER A 8 -1.05 1.95 13.74
CA SER A 8 -1.95 2.95 14.33
C SER A 8 -3.37 2.40 14.52
N CYS A 9 -3.87 1.56 13.62
CA CYS A 9 -5.19 0.94 13.81
C CYS A 9 -5.19 -0.07 14.97
N VAL A 10 -4.11 -0.84 15.13
CA VAL A 10 -4.01 -1.87 16.17
C VAL A 10 -3.72 -1.28 17.54
N PHE A 11 -2.83 -0.28 17.62
CA PHE A 11 -2.29 0.24 18.88
C PHE A 11 -2.90 1.58 19.30
N GLU A 12 -3.26 2.44 18.35
CA GLU A 12 -3.76 3.80 18.62
C GLU A 12 -5.27 3.93 18.43
N GLY A 13 -5.96 2.85 18.05
CA GLY A 13 -7.42 2.84 17.83
C GLY A 13 -7.87 3.62 16.59
N SER A 14 -6.94 3.98 15.68
CA SER A 14 -7.31 4.57 14.39
C SER A 14 -8.25 3.63 13.62
N SER A 15 -9.27 4.17 12.97
CA SER A 15 -10.15 3.35 12.13
C SER A 15 -9.41 2.90 10.86
N PRO A 16 -9.50 1.62 10.48
CA PRO A 16 -8.96 1.16 9.21
C PRO A 16 -9.70 1.85 8.07
N SER A 17 -8.95 2.36 7.09
CA SER A 17 -9.53 3.05 5.93
C SER A 17 -8.95 2.47 4.65
N LEU A 18 -9.83 1.88 3.83
CA LEU A 18 -9.44 1.30 2.54
C LEU A 18 -8.83 2.37 1.62
N SER A 19 -9.40 3.57 1.60
CA SER A 19 -8.88 4.69 0.81
C SER A 19 -7.45 5.05 1.21
N VAL A 20 -7.16 5.07 2.51
CA VAL A 20 -5.81 5.33 3.04
C VAL A 20 -4.86 4.18 2.67
N LEU A 21 -5.28 2.93 2.87
CA LEU A 21 -4.49 1.75 2.52
C LEU A 21 -4.10 1.74 1.03
N LEU A 22 -5.04 2.03 0.13
CA LEU A 22 -4.78 2.07 -1.31
C LEU A 22 -3.80 3.18 -1.71
N ARG A 23 -3.93 4.37 -1.10
CA ARG A 23 -2.96 5.45 -1.31
C ARG A 23 -1.57 5.03 -0.85
N LEU A 24 -1.45 4.53 0.39
CA LEU A 24 -0.16 4.13 0.96
C LEU A 24 0.50 2.99 0.18
N LEU A 25 -0.29 2.06 -0.33
CA LEU A 25 0.19 0.97 -1.19
C LEU A 25 0.73 1.50 -2.53
N ALA A 26 0.01 2.42 -3.18
CA ALA A 26 0.47 3.03 -4.43
C ALA A 26 1.75 3.85 -4.23
N ASP A 27 1.84 4.61 -3.14
CA ASP A 27 3.03 5.40 -2.81
C ASP A 27 4.24 4.49 -2.53
N GLU A 28 4.08 3.43 -1.74
CA GLU A 28 5.15 2.45 -1.50
C GLU A 28 5.55 1.72 -2.78
N HIS A 29 4.60 1.28 -3.60
CA HIS A 29 4.87 0.64 -4.89
C HIS A 29 5.73 1.53 -5.79
N HIS A 30 5.38 2.80 -5.89
CA HIS A 30 6.14 3.78 -6.67
C HIS A 30 7.58 3.93 -6.15
N LEU A 31 7.75 4.08 -4.83
CA LEU A 31 9.07 4.19 -4.20
C LEU A 31 9.94 2.95 -4.46
N TRP A 32 9.38 1.75 -4.34
CA TRP A 32 10.12 0.52 -4.63
C TRP A 32 10.49 0.40 -6.11
N CYS A 33 9.60 0.84 -7.02
CA CYS A 33 9.91 0.90 -8.45
C CYS A 33 11.08 1.84 -8.75
N LEU A 34 11.14 3.00 -8.08
CA LEU A 34 12.25 3.95 -8.16
C LEU A 34 13.54 3.38 -7.57
N ALA A 35 13.44 2.63 -6.47
CA ALA A 35 14.57 1.93 -5.86
C ALA A 35 15.09 0.74 -6.72
N GLY A 36 14.47 0.47 -7.87
CA GLY A 36 14.93 -0.53 -8.82
C GLY A 36 14.23 -1.88 -8.75
N ALA A 37 13.15 -2.02 -7.97
CA ALA A 37 12.33 -3.23 -7.94
C ALA A 37 11.50 -3.37 -9.23
N LYS A 38 12.16 -3.68 -10.35
CA LYS A 38 11.57 -3.63 -11.70
C LYS A 38 10.39 -4.59 -11.87
N GLY A 39 10.37 -5.70 -11.13
CA GLY A 39 9.27 -6.69 -11.16
C GLY A 39 7.96 -6.15 -10.59
N LEU A 40 8.00 -5.15 -9.70
CA LEU A 40 6.78 -4.55 -9.16
C LEU A 40 6.03 -3.72 -10.21
N ARG A 41 6.71 -3.13 -11.19
CA ARG A 41 6.04 -2.37 -12.27
C ARG A 41 5.06 -3.21 -13.09
N ALA A 42 5.30 -4.52 -13.19
CA ALA A 42 4.40 -5.43 -13.87
C ALA A 42 3.16 -5.78 -13.01
N LEU A 43 3.24 -5.56 -11.70
CA LEU A 43 2.14 -5.73 -10.76
C LEU A 43 1.40 -4.40 -10.65
N ASP A 44 0.33 -4.26 -11.43
CA ASP A 44 -0.55 -3.10 -11.31
C ASP A 44 -1.32 -3.16 -9.98
N VAL A 45 -1.23 -2.07 -9.20
CA VAL A 45 -1.95 -1.93 -7.93
C VAL A 45 -3.46 -2.00 -8.15
N ALA A 46 -3.96 -1.56 -9.31
CA ALA A 46 -5.37 -1.65 -9.66
C ALA A 46 -5.82 -3.09 -9.96
N GLN A 47 -4.92 -3.98 -10.41
CA GLN A 47 -5.24 -5.40 -10.64
C GLN A 47 -5.37 -6.16 -9.32
N ILE A 48 -4.55 -5.83 -8.31
CA ILE A 48 -4.61 -6.45 -6.98
C ILE A 48 -5.98 -6.22 -6.31
N VAL A 49 -6.57 -5.04 -6.48
CA VAL A 49 -7.89 -4.70 -5.90
C VAL A 49 -9.04 -5.43 -6.60
N ARG A 50 -8.87 -5.86 -7.86
CA ARG A 50 -9.90 -6.59 -8.62
C ARG A 50 -9.90 -8.10 -8.36
N ALA A 51 -8.85 -8.62 -7.74
CA ALA A 51 -8.67 -10.04 -7.48
C ALA A 51 -9.13 -10.49 -6.08
N GLY A 52 -9.56 -9.55 -5.22
CA GLY A 52 -10.11 -9.82 -3.88
C GLY A 52 -11.54 -9.31 -3.76
#